data_AF-A0A523PDY7-F1
#
_entry.id   AF-A0A523PDY7-F1
#
_cell.length_a   1.000
_cell.length_b   1.000
_cell.length_c   1.000
_cell.angle_alpha   90.00
_cell.angle_beta   90.00
_cell.angle_gamma   90.00
#
_symmetry.space_group_name_H-M   'P 1'
#
loop_
_entity.id
_entity.type
_entity.pdbx_description
1 polymer ?
#
loop_
_entity_poly.entity_id
_entity_poly.type
_entity_poly.pdbx_seq_one_letter_code
_entity_poly.pdbx_strand_id
1 'polypeptide(L)'
;MKTLITLLTALLPLAVPARGQAELPDVKGAADQALRWLRSTQDLETGRYGDGVETTAWVLRAFAVSPRKYAIGDGPFMRAATGYLVARQTEDGAIHDVDATDPERIEQTRLASEVFALLPDESTNVALARARAWMTSRDVEATPDPAFAAQDRERALRRTIQLLAERRPDGTWGAEDRILRTAKHIVELSRYYDLLQPKSAPGAVKPLPALAEVGTVDAKTVDESLLRGARFLMRAAEDGRWGAPGRPDAGLTSMVLAALQTLPEPRPADVQKTITDGLAWLASLQREDGSIHDGKLANYITSSAILALARSGDPQYSDAIGRAREFLVSLQADEGEGYSSDHPYYGGIGYGGDERPDLSNLQMALEALSASGLEQGHAAYERAIAFLERCQNRSESNDVAIVKAGVTYASGDDGGAAYMPGNSPAGYVELEDGRKLPRSYGSMTYALLKGYIFAGVSKDDPRMKACWDWLQAHYSLDVNPGFEFSSDPTAAYQGLFYYFHTMARAIDLYGVDVVVDADGREQPWRDQLCGRLLAMQSKLDGSWVNVNAPRWWEGNPILATAYALLTLDAARK
;
A
#
# COMPACT_ATOMS: atom_id res chain seq x y z
N MET A 1 -61.41 -16.90 -49.16
CA MET A 1 -61.20 -17.48 -47.82
C MET A 1 -59.74 -17.94 -47.77
N LYS A 2 -58.72 -17.11 -47.53
CA LYS A 2 -58.33 -16.30 -46.36
C LYS A 2 -58.22 -17.12 -45.07
N THR A 3 -57.08 -17.79 -44.94
CA THR A 3 -56.54 -18.35 -43.70
C THR A 3 -55.62 -17.29 -43.06
N LEU A 4 -55.81 -17.08 -41.76
CA LEU A 4 -55.33 -15.96 -40.97
C LEU A 4 -53.87 -16.17 -40.51
N ILE A 5 -53.01 -15.18 -40.74
CA ILE A 5 -51.65 -15.08 -40.20
C ILE A 5 -51.74 -14.31 -38.88
N THR A 6 -51.28 -14.93 -37.77
CA THR A 6 -51.11 -14.25 -36.48
C THR A 6 -49.62 -13.99 -36.27
N LEU A 7 -49.21 -12.73 -36.40
CA LEU A 7 -47.89 -12.23 -36.01
C LEU A 7 -47.93 -11.90 -34.51
N LEU A 8 -47.13 -12.59 -33.70
CA LEU A 8 -46.81 -12.19 -32.32
C LEU A 8 -45.44 -11.49 -32.35
N THR A 9 -45.42 -10.16 -32.31
CA THR A 9 -44.21 -9.37 -32.06
C THR A 9 -43.94 -9.34 -30.55
N ALA A 10 -42.87 -10.00 -30.13
CA ALA A 10 -42.32 -9.91 -28.78
C ALA A 10 -41.67 -8.52 -28.57
N LEU A 11 -42.22 -7.74 -27.64
CA LEU A 11 -41.58 -6.53 -27.11
C LEU A 11 -40.41 -6.94 -26.21
N LEU A 12 -39.19 -6.67 -26.67
CA LEU A 12 -37.98 -6.65 -25.83
C LEU A 12 -38.06 -5.45 -24.87
N PRO A 13 -37.80 -5.62 -23.56
CA PRO A 13 -37.62 -4.49 -22.67
C PRO A 13 -36.28 -3.80 -23.01
N LEU A 14 -36.36 -2.52 -23.32
CA LEU A 14 -35.20 -1.63 -23.39
C LEU A 14 -34.48 -1.66 -22.03
N ALA A 15 -33.28 -2.23 -22.00
CA ALA A 15 -32.41 -2.15 -20.84
C ALA A 15 -32.05 -0.67 -20.62
N VAL A 16 -32.58 -0.10 -19.54
CA VAL A 16 -32.13 1.19 -19.02
C VAL A 16 -30.66 1.00 -18.62
N PRO A 17 -29.72 1.82 -19.11
CA PRO A 17 -28.34 1.72 -18.68
C PRO A 17 -28.31 1.97 -17.17
N ALA A 18 -27.65 1.07 -16.43
CA ALA A 18 -27.41 1.24 -15.01
C ALA A 18 -26.81 2.64 -14.80
N ARG A 19 -27.54 3.52 -14.10
CA ARG A 19 -27.00 4.81 -13.65
C ARG A 19 -25.70 4.51 -12.94
N GLY A 20 -24.59 5.04 -13.47
CA GLY A 20 -23.28 4.91 -12.86
C GLY A 20 -23.37 5.27 -11.39
N GLN A 21 -22.93 4.36 -10.53
CA GLN A 21 -22.65 4.71 -9.15
C GLN A 21 -21.63 5.83 -9.22
N ALA A 22 -21.98 7.04 -8.76
CA ALA A 22 -21.00 8.11 -8.62
C ALA A 22 -19.86 7.57 -7.75
N GLU A 23 -18.63 7.56 -8.28
CA GLU A 23 -17.46 7.13 -7.52
C GLU A 23 -17.39 7.93 -6.23
N LEU A 24 -17.24 7.22 -5.11
CA LEU A 24 -17.08 7.86 -3.81
C LEU A 24 -15.78 8.69 -3.81
N PRO A 25 -15.75 9.86 -3.15
CA PRO A 25 -14.55 10.67 -3.11
C PRO A 25 -13.40 9.93 -2.41
N ASP A 26 -12.19 9.99 -2.98
CA ASP A 26 -10.96 9.43 -2.39
C ASP A 26 -10.46 10.27 -1.21
N VAL A 27 -11.15 10.15 -0.08
CA VAL A 27 -10.81 10.87 1.16
C VAL A 27 -9.42 10.49 1.66
N LYS A 28 -9.04 9.20 1.60
CA LYS A 28 -7.73 8.75 2.07
C LYS A 28 -6.61 9.31 1.22
N GLY A 29 -6.68 9.20 -0.10
CA GLY A 29 -5.64 9.73 -0.96
C GLY A 29 -5.58 11.26 -0.98
N ALA A 30 -6.69 11.95 -0.65
CA ALA A 30 -6.67 13.40 -0.42
C ALA A 30 -5.96 13.76 0.89
N ALA A 31 -6.29 13.07 1.99
CA ALA A 31 -5.61 13.24 3.28
C ALA A 31 -4.12 12.90 3.18
N ASP A 32 -3.77 11.78 2.55
CA ASP A 32 -2.37 11.34 2.34
C ASP A 32 -1.56 12.37 1.52
N GLN A 33 -2.17 13.10 0.60
CA GLN A 33 -1.46 14.17 -0.14
C GLN A 33 -1.21 15.39 0.76
N ALA A 34 -2.22 15.78 1.53
CA ALA A 34 -2.15 16.97 2.37
C ALA A 34 -1.25 16.78 3.60
N LEU A 35 -1.24 15.58 4.20
CA LEU A 35 -0.35 15.23 5.31
C LEU A 35 1.12 15.24 4.89
N ARG A 36 1.44 14.73 3.68
CA ARG A 36 2.78 14.84 3.10
C ARG A 36 3.23 16.29 2.95
N TRP A 37 2.34 17.15 2.45
CA TRP A 37 2.64 18.57 2.39
C TRP A 37 2.86 19.15 3.79
N LEU A 38 1.97 18.86 4.76
CA LEU A 38 2.14 19.33 6.14
C LEU A 38 3.48 18.91 6.72
N ARG A 39 3.87 17.64 6.57
CA ARG A 39 5.18 17.12 7.01
C ARG A 39 6.33 17.96 6.45
N SER A 40 6.30 18.31 5.17
CA SER A 40 7.34 19.14 4.53
C SER A 40 7.42 20.58 5.08
N THR A 41 6.43 21.03 5.84
CA THR A 41 6.41 22.37 6.45
C THR A 41 6.93 22.41 7.88
N GLN A 42 7.41 21.28 8.42
CA GLN A 42 7.96 21.25 9.77
C GLN A 42 9.21 22.12 9.87
N ASP A 43 9.27 22.94 10.90
CA ASP A 43 10.49 23.62 11.31
C ASP A 43 11.44 22.57 11.91
N LEU A 44 12.54 22.27 11.21
CA LEU A 44 13.45 21.19 11.61
C LEU A 44 14.27 21.51 12.87
N GLU A 45 14.41 22.78 13.24
CA GLU A 45 15.15 23.18 14.44
C GLU A 45 14.28 23.02 15.70
N THR A 46 13.01 23.43 15.60
CA THR A 46 12.10 23.46 16.76
C THR A 46 11.12 22.30 16.80
N GLY A 47 10.93 21.59 15.68
CA GLY A 47 9.92 20.53 15.51
C GLY A 47 8.49 21.04 15.33
N ARG A 48 8.23 22.35 15.39
CA ARG A 48 6.87 22.91 15.34
C ARG A 48 6.31 22.96 13.92
N TYR A 49 4.99 23.13 13.82
CA TYR A 49 4.31 23.49 12.57
C TYR A 49 3.67 24.86 12.67
N GLY A 50 3.85 25.68 11.64
CA GLY A 50 3.35 27.05 11.60
C GLY A 50 3.85 27.89 12.77
N ASP A 51 3.00 28.79 13.27
CA ASP A 51 3.46 29.87 14.14
C ASP A 51 3.56 29.52 15.63
N GLY A 52 3.00 28.39 16.08
CA GLY A 52 2.92 28.13 17.52
C GLY A 52 2.22 26.85 17.94
N VAL A 53 1.74 26.86 19.18
CA VAL A 53 1.10 25.71 19.83
C VAL A 53 -0.20 25.30 19.13
N GLU A 54 -1.07 26.26 18.76
CA GLU A 54 -2.34 25.94 18.08
C GLU A 54 -2.10 25.14 16.80
N THR A 55 -1.29 25.68 15.89
CA THR A 55 -1.06 25.05 14.58
C THR A 55 -0.39 23.70 14.71
N THR A 56 0.61 23.59 15.59
CA THR A 56 1.27 22.30 15.87
C THR A 56 0.28 21.27 16.40
N ALA A 57 -0.61 21.65 17.32
CA ALA A 57 -1.64 20.75 17.86
C ALA A 57 -2.63 20.30 16.79
N TRP A 58 -3.10 21.20 15.91
CA TRP A 58 -4.00 20.81 14.81
C TRP A 58 -3.33 19.87 13.82
N VAL A 59 -2.05 20.09 13.49
CA VAL A 59 -1.29 19.21 12.59
C VAL A 59 -1.13 17.82 13.20
N LEU A 60 -0.69 17.73 14.46
CA LEU A 60 -0.59 16.43 15.16
C LEU A 60 -1.93 15.72 15.27
N ARG A 61 -3.01 16.45 15.53
CA ARG A 61 -4.37 15.90 15.53
C ARG A 61 -4.74 15.35 14.15
N ALA A 62 -4.45 16.09 13.07
CA ALA A 62 -4.72 15.65 11.70
C ALA A 62 -4.02 14.32 11.39
N PHE A 63 -2.73 14.21 11.73
CA PHE A 63 -1.99 12.96 11.66
C PHE A 63 -2.67 11.85 12.49
N ALA A 64 -2.91 12.09 13.78
CA ALA A 64 -3.44 11.08 14.69
C ALA A 64 -4.82 10.53 14.28
N VAL A 65 -5.72 11.38 13.79
CA VAL A 65 -7.09 10.97 13.42
C VAL A 65 -7.24 10.53 11.97
N SER A 66 -6.24 10.77 11.12
CA SER A 66 -6.24 10.39 9.71
C SER A 66 -6.59 8.92 9.48
N PRO A 67 -7.00 8.52 8.26
CA PRO A 67 -7.20 7.10 7.94
C PRO A 67 -5.99 6.21 8.24
N ARG A 68 -4.78 6.78 8.29
CA ARG A 68 -3.53 6.08 8.62
C ARG A 68 -3.28 5.98 10.12
N LYS A 69 -3.92 6.81 10.95
CA LYS A 69 -3.82 6.79 12.42
C LYS A 69 -2.37 6.87 12.90
N TYR A 70 -1.73 8.03 12.72
CA TYR A 70 -0.35 8.21 13.17
C TYR A 70 -0.23 8.17 14.71
N ALA A 71 0.94 7.76 15.16
CA ALA A 71 1.42 7.67 16.53
C ALA A 71 2.76 8.40 16.60
N ILE A 72 3.19 8.73 17.82
CA ILE A 72 4.47 9.45 18.07
C ILE A 72 5.65 8.70 17.45
N GLY A 73 5.64 7.36 17.51
CA GLY A 73 6.71 6.52 16.98
C GLY A 73 6.80 6.42 15.46
N ASP A 74 5.87 6.97 14.67
CA ASP A 74 5.88 6.78 13.21
C ASP A 74 6.97 7.58 12.48
N GLY A 75 7.56 8.59 13.13
CA GLY A 75 8.71 9.27 12.57
C GLY A 75 9.13 10.51 13.34
N PRO A 76 10.29 11.09 12.99
CA PRO A 76 10.81 12.31 13.60
C PRO A 76 9.80 13.45 13.54
N PHE A 77 9.03 13.54 12.47
CA PHE A 77 8.02 14.57 12.28
C PHE A 77 6.87 14.54 13.30
N MET A 78 6.53 13.35 13.83
CA MET A 78 5.59 13.21 14.94
C MET A 78 6.27 13.46 16.29
N ARG A 79 7.48 12.90 16.50
CA ARG A 79 8.24 13.04 17.75
C ARG A 79 8.62 14.48 18.06
N ALA A 80 9.22 15.19 17.10
CA ALA A 80 9.70 16.55 17.28
C ALA A 80 8.54 17.52 17.55
N ALA A 81 7.43 17.41 16.83
CA ALA A 81 6.24 18.22 17.06
C ALA A 81 5.56 17.94 18.40
N THR A 82 5.51 16.68 18.82
CA THR A 82 4.98 16.32 20.14
C THR A 82 5.89 16.84 21.25
N GLY A 83 7.21 16.70 21.09
CA GLY A 83 8.21 17.24 22.00
C GLY A 83 8.12 18.76 22.12
N TYR A 84 7.89 19.47 21.02
CA TYR A 84 7.62 20.91 21.02
C TYR A 84 6.41 21.27 21.92
N LEU A 85 5.27 20.57 21.78
CA LEU A 85 4.10 20.82 22.62
C LEU A 85 4.39 20.55 24.11
N VAL A 86 5.08 19.45 24.42
CA VAL A 86 5.46 19.12 25.80
C VAL A 86 6.39 20.20 26.37
N ALA A 87 7.35 20.69 25.59
CA ALA A 87 8.28 21.74 26.00
C ALA A 87 7.61 23.12 26.22
N ARG A 88 6.40 23.33 25.66
CA ARG A 88 5.57 24.53 25.92
C ARG A 88 4.71 24.41 27.18
N GLN A 89 4.80 23.30 27.91
CA GLN A 89 4.11 23.17 29.19
C GLN A 89 4.82 23.99 30.28
N THR A 90 4.10 24.95 30.87
CA THR A 90 4.58 25.78 31.99
C THR A 90 4.51 25.02 33.32
N GLU A 91 5.10 25.60 34.38
CA GLU A 91 5.12 24.99 35.73
C GLU A 91 3.70 24.74 36.29
N ASP A 92 2.76 25.65 36.02
CA ASP A 92 1.36 25.51 36.42
C ASP A 92 0.58 24.45 35.62
N GLY A 93 1.17 23.90 34.55
CA GLY A 93 0.60 22.83 33.73
C GLY A 93 -0.11 23.31 32.46
N ALA A 94 -0.25 24.62 32.24
CA ALA A 94 -0.77 25.17 30.98
C ALA A 94 0.20 24.89 29.82
N ILE A 95 -0.31 24.85 28.59
CA ILE A 95 0.51 24.65 27.39
C ILE A 95 0.18 25.76 26.41
N HIS A 96 1.12 26.67 26.17
CA HIS A 96 0.85 27.82 25.32
C HIS A 96 2.11 28.49 24.75
N ASP A 97 1.91 29.39 23.78
CA ASP A 97 2.94 30.31 23.31
C ASP A 97 3.30 31.35 24.38
N VAL A 98 4.56 31.82 24.38
CA VAL A 98 5.11 32.67 25.46
C VAL A 98 4.25 33.92 25.70
N ASP A 99 3.75 34.54 24.63
CA ASP A 99 2.97 35.78 24.68
C ASP A 99 1.46 35.57 24.54
N ALA A 100 0.96 34.34 24.78
CA ALA A 100 -0.46 34.02 24.63
C ALA A 100 -1.35 34.76 25.65
N THR A 101 -2.44 35.35 25.16
CA THR A 101 -3.51 35.91 25.99
C THR A 101 -4.24 34.82 26.78
N ASP A 102 -4.93 35.15 27.87
CA ASP A 102 -5.62 34.13 28.67
C ASP A 102 -6.62 33.25 27.87
N PRO A 103 -7.42 33.78 26.92
CA PRO A 103 -8.25 32.94 26.05
C PRO A 103 -7.43 31.99 25.16
N GLU A 104 -6.31 32.47 24.59
CA GLU A 104 -5.41 31.64 23.77
C GLU A 104 -4.75 30.56 24.62
N ARG A 105 -4.32 30.88 25.84
CA ARG A 105 -3.75 29.90 26.79
C ARG A 105 -4.72 28.76 27.08
N ILE A 106 -6.00 29.08 27.30
CA ILE A 106 -7.05 28.08 27.51
C ILE A 106 -7.20 27.18 26.27
N GLU A 107 -7.37 27.77 25.10
CA GLU A 107 -7.61 27.02 23.86
C GLU A 107 -6.41 26.17 23.45
N GLN A 108 -5.20 26.71 23.56
CA GLN A 108 -3.95 26.00 23.26
C GLN A 108 -3.73 24.83 24.23
N THR A 109 -4.00 25.01 25.52
CA THR A 109 -3.92 23.94 26.51
C THR A 109 -4.95 22.84 26.23
N ARG A 110 -6.18 23.22 25.85
CA ARG A 110 -7.26 22.29 25.50
C ARG A 110 -6.89 21.46 24.26
N LEU A 111 -6.43 22.10 23.19
CA LEU A 111 -6.00 21.44 21.95
C LEU A 111 -4.81 20.49 22.19
N ALA A 112 -3.79 20.94 22.92
CA ALA A 112 -2.65 20.10 23.26
C ALA A 112 -3.07 18.88 24.10
N SER A 113 -4.01 19.05 25.03
CA SER A 113 -4.57 17.94 25.82
C SER A 113 -5.32 16.92 24.97
N GLU A 114 -6.10 17.36 23.98
CA GLU A 114 -6.75 16.44 23.02
C GLU A 114 -5.72 15.65 22.21
N VAL A 115 -4.64 16.30 21.76
CA VAL A 115 -3.56 15.66 21.02
C VAL A 115 -2.85 14.62 21.88
N PHE A 116 -2.48 14.94 23.12
CA PHE A 116 -1.83 13.99 24.02
C PHE A 116 -2.73 12.79 24.35
N ALA A 117 -4.05 12.99 24.44
CA ALA A 117 -4.99 11.88 24.59
C ALA A 117 -5.06 10.96 23.36
N LEU A 118 -4.86 11.52 22.16
CA LEU A 118 -4.80 10.75 20.90
C LEU A 118 -3.44 10.09 20.66
N LEU A 119 -2.38 10.63 21.27
CA LEU A 119 -0.98 10.24 21.08
C LEU A 119 -0.34 9.89 22.44
N PRO A 120 -0.72 8.75 23.05
CA PRO A 120 -0.21 8.38 24.36
C PRO A 120 1.24 7.88 24.29
N ASP A 121 2.05 8.41 25.19
CA ASP A 121 3.47 8.12 25.46
C ASP A 121 3.74 8.50 26.94
N GLU A 122 4.88 8.10 27.51
CA GLU A 122 5.28 8.50 28.86
C GLU A 122 5.24 10.03 29.04
N SER A 123 5.86 10.79 28.14
CA SER A 123 5.94 12.25 28.24
C SER A 123 4.57 12.92 28.06
N THR A 124 3.78 12.45 27.08
CA THR A 124 2.46 13.02 26.81
C THR A 124 1.44 12.67 27.88
N ASN A 125 1.54 11.50 28.53
CA ASN A 125 0.69 11.13 29.65
C ASN A 125 0.93 12.02 30.87
N VAL A 126 2.20 12.28 31.20
CA VAL A 126 2.57 13.21 32.28
C VAL A 126 2.09 14.63 31.96
N ALA A 127 2.33 15.11 30.74
CA ALA A 127 1.91 16.43 30.32
C ALA A 127 0.38 16.57 30.32
N LEU A 128 -0.36 15.56 29.83
CA LEU A 128 -1.82 15.50 29.82
C LEU A 128 -2.40 15.56 31.24
N ALA A 129 -1.83 14.82 32.19
CA ALA A 129 -2.29 14.85 33.57
C ALA A 129 -2.20 16.25 34.19
N ARG A 130 -1.08 16.94 33.95
CA ARG A 130 -0.86 18.32 34.42
C ARG A 130 -1.80 19.31 33.73
N ALA A 131 -1.96 19.21 32.41
CA ALA A 131 -2.85 20.08 31.64
C ALA A 131 -4.33 19.90 32.07
N ARG A 132 -4.77 18.65 32.33
CA ARG A 132 -6.10 18.37 32.87
C ARG A 132 -6.31 19.00 34.25
N ALA A 133 -5.34 18.86 35.15
CA ALA A 133 -5.41 19.48 36.47
C ALA A 133 -5.52 21.01 36.37
N TRP A 134 -4.74 21.64 35.47
CA TRP A 134 -4.81 23.06 35.21
C TRP A 134 -6.18 23.49 34.67
N MET A 135 -6.74 22.78 33.68
CA MET A 135 -8.07 23.07 33.11
C MET A 135 -9.18 22.92 34.15
N THR A 136 -9.15 21.84 34.96
CA THR A 136 -10.12 21.62 36.04
C THR A 136 -10.08 22.74 37.09
N SER A 137 -8.90 23.27 37.43
CA SER A 137 -8.78 24.39 38.39
C SER A 137 -9.44 25.70 37.93
N ARG A 138 -9.85 25.78 36.66
CA ARG A 138 -10.39 26.99 36.01
C ARG A 138 -11.80 26.78 35.43
N ASP A 139 -12.46 25.67 35.79
CA ASP A 139 -13.76 25.26 35.24
C ASP A 139 -13.77 25.22 33.68
N VAL A 140 -12.62 24.96 33.08
CA VAL A 140 -12.52 24.72 31.64
C VAL A 140 -12.93 23.27 31.40
N GLU A 141 -14.12 23.08 30.86
CA GLU A 141 -14.52 21.75 30.38
C GLU A 141 -13.57 21.31 29.28
N ALA A 142 -13.09 20.07 29.37
CA ALA A 142 -12.56 19.35 28.23
C ALA A 142 -13.74 19.01 27.31
N THR A 143 -14.37 20.02 26.70
CA THR A 143 -15.46 19.79 25.77
C THR A 143 -14.85 19.06 24.58
N PRO A 144 -15.30 17.82 24.26
CA PRO A 144 -15.04 17.28 22.94
C PRO A 144 -15.63 18.29 21.95
N ASP A 145 -14.87 18.65 20.92
CA ASP A 145 -15.38 19.39 19.76
C ASP A 145 -16.82 18.89 19.47
N PRO A 146 -17.86 19.74 19.65
CA PRO A 146 -19.24 19.29 19.71
C PRO A 146 -19.49 18.47 18.47
N ALA A 147 -19.68 17.18 18.73
CA ALA A 147 -19.77 16.18 17.69
C ALA A 147 -20.78 16.67 16.66
N PHE A 148 -20.30 17.01 15.47
CA PHE A 148 -21.09 16.77 14.29
C PHE A 148 -21.37 15.27 14.34
N ALA A 149 -22.51 14.90 14.90
CA ALA A 149 -22.96 13.54 14.94
C ALA A 149 -23.03 13.11 13.48
N ALA A 150 -22.00 12.38 13.04
CA ALA A 150 -21.85 11.88 11.69
C ALA A 150 -22.81 10.69 11.49
N GLN A 151 -24.08 10.91 11.81
CA GLN A 151 -25.15 9.92 11.64
C GLN A 151 -25.78 10.04 10.25
N ASP A 152 -25.65 11.19 9.59
CA ASP A 152 -26.14 11.41 8.23
C ASP A 152 -25.01 11.27 7.20
N ARG A 153 -24.92 10.08 6.59
CA ARG A 153 -23.99 9.75 5.51
C ARG A 153 -24.12 10.70 4.31
N GLU A 154 -25.32 11.18 4.00
CA GLU A 154 -25.54 12.09 2.86
C GLU A 154 -24.95 13.48 3.15
N ARG A 155 -25.13 13.99 4.37
CA ARG A 155 -24.52 15.24 4.80
C ARG A 155 -22.99 15.15 4.79
N ALA A 156 -22.43 14.06 5.29
CA ALA A 156 -20.99 13.82 5.27
C ALA A 156 -20.44 13.75 3.84
N LEU A 157 -21.16 13.08 2.91
CA LEU A 157 -20.77 12.99 1.51
C LEU A 157 -20.77 14.38 0.85
N ARG A 158 -21.84 15.17 1.02
CA ARG A 158 -21.93 16.53 0.48
C ARG A 158 -20.80 17.42 1.00
N ARG A 159 -20.55 17.37 2.30
CA ARG A 159 -19.47 18.16 2.91
C ARG A 159 -18.09 17.73 2.42
N THR A 160 -17.87 16.43 2.26
CA THR A 160 -16.63 15.87 1.68
C THR A 160 -16.41 16.38 0.26
N ILE A 161 -17.43 16.33 -0.60
CA ILE A 161 -17.33 16.83 -1.98
C ILE A 161 -16.98 18.31 -2.00
N GLN A 162 -17.63 19.12 -1.15
CA GLN A 162 -17.34 20.55 -1.03
C GLN A 162 -15.88 20.80 -0.64
N LEU A 163 -15.41 20.18 0.45
CA LEU A 163 -14.04 20.33 0.92
C LEU A 163 -13.02 19.94 -0.15
N LEU A 164 -13.25 18.83 -0.86
CA LEU A 164 -12.34 18.39 -1.92
C LEU A 164 -12.34 19.34 -3.14
N ALA A 165 -13.45 20.02 -3.42
CA ALA A 165 -13.53 21.02 -4.48
C ALA A 165 -12.83 22.34 -4.12
N GLU A 166 -12.79 22.70 -2.83
CA GLU A 166 -12.06 23.88 -2.30
C GLU A 166 -10.54 23.65 -2.24
N ARG A 167 -10.08 22.43 -2.51
CA ARG A 167 -8.68 22.04 -2.41
C ARG A 167 -7.85 22.61 -3.56
N ARG A 168 -6.65 23.07 -3.24
CA ARG A 168 -5.66 23.56 -4.21
C ARG A 168 -4.98 22.39 -4.96
N PRO A 169 -4.32 22.63 -6.11
CA PRO A 169 -3.63 21.58 -6.87
C PRO A 169 -2.54 20.85 -6.09
N ASP A 170 -1.86 21.55 -5.18
CA ASP A 170 -0.86 21.00 -4.25
C ASP A 170 -1.46 20.12 -3.14
N GLY A 171 -2.80 20.05 -3.04
CA GLY A 171 -3.53 19.24 -2.07
C GLY A 171 -3.87 19.97 -0.77
N THR A 172 -3.59 21.27 -0.67
CA THR A 172 -3.77 22.09 0.53
C THR A 172 -5.06 22.91 0.53
N TRP A 173 -5.38 23.54 1.67
CA TRP A 173 -6.50 24.47 1.83
C TRP A 173 -6.06 25.82 2.42
N GLY A 174 -6.76 26.89 2.05
CA GLY A 174 -6.49 28.26 2.53
C GLY A 174 -5.48 29.05 1.69
N ALA A 175 -5.43 30.36 1.92
CA ALA A 175 -4.53 31.30 1.24
C ALA A 175 -3.42 31.81 2.18
N GLU A 176 -3.78 32.32 3.36
CA GLU A 176 -2.84 32.94 4.30
C GLU A 176 -2.46 31.98 5.46
N ASP A 177 -3.42 31.26 6.07
CA ASP A 177 -3.16 30.26 7.12
C ASP A 177 -3.10 28.81 6.60
N ARG A 178 -2.28 28.56 5.58
CA ARG A 178 -2.35 27.32 4.79
C ARG A 178 -2.11 26.05 5.61
N ILE A 179 -1.20 26.08 6.59
CA ILE A 179 -0.88 24.94 7.47
C ILE A 179 -2.09 24.60 8.36
N LEU A 180 -2.59 25.58 9.12
CA LEU A 180 -3.69 25.41 10.05
C LEU A 180 -5.00 25.01 9.36
N ARG A 181 -5.34 25.68 8.25
CA ARG A 181 -6.53 25.36 7.44
C ARG A 181 -6.48 23.93 6.93
N THR A 182 -5.34 23.52 6.37
CA THR A 182 -5.13 22.17 5.84
C THR A 182 -5.30 21.13 6.94
N ALA A 183 -4.67 21.33 8.10
CA ALA A 183 -4.80 20.43 9.24
C ALA A 183 -6.25 20.28 9.72
N LYS A 184 -6.98 21.40 9.90
CA LYS A 184 -8.40 21.40 10.29
C LYS A 184 -9.27 20.64 9.29
N HIS A 185 -9.05 20.83 7.98
CA HIS A 185 -9.83 20.13 6.95
C HIS A 185 -9.51 18.63 6.87
N ILE A 186 -8.26 18.22 7.13
CA ILE A 186 -7.93 16.79 7.25
C ILE A 186 -8.65 16.17 8.44
N VAL A 187 -8.69 16.84 9.60
CA VAL A 187 -9.45 16.36 10.77
C VAL A 187 -10.92 16.18 10.41
N GLU A 188 -11.53 17.14 9.72
CA GLU A 188 -12.93 17.07 9.27
C GLU A 188 -13.16 15.91 8.29
N LEU A 189 -12.35 15.80 7.23
CA LEU A 189 -12.42 14.73 6.25
C LEU A 189 -12.24 13.34 6.88
N SER A 190 -11.31 13.21 7.84
CA SER A 190 -11.02 11.95 8.52
C SER A 190 -12.18 11.47 9.38
N ARG A 191 -13.01 12.38 9.91
CA ARG A 191 -14.26 12.02 10.61
C ARG A 191 -15.30 11.40 9.68
N TYR A 192 -15.31 11.77 8.39
CA TYR A 192 -16.23 11.22 7.40
C TYR A 192 -15.73 9.92 6.77
N TYR A 193 -14.43 9.63 6.85
CA TYR A 193 -13.81 8.50 6.18
C TYR A 193 -14.53 7.18 6.43
N ASP A 194 -14.66 6.76 7.69
CA ASP A 194 -15.27 5.46 8.06
C ASP A 194 -16.77 5.40 7.73
N LEU A 195 -17.47 6.54 7.77
CA LEU A 195 -18.89 6.63 7.43
C LEU A 195 -19.15 6.50 5.92
N LEU A 196 -18.21 7.01 5.11
CA LEU A 196 -18.30 6.98 3.65
C LEU A 196 -17.79 5.68 3.05
N GLN A 197 -16.95 4.93 3.77
CA GLN A 197 -16.49 3.62 3.30
C GLN A 197 -17.69 2.74 2.93
N PRO A 198 -17.67 2.11 1.74
CA PRO A 198 -18.68 1.13 1.40
C PRO A 198 -18.62 0.01 2.44
N LYS A 199 -19.72 -0.18 3.18
CA LYS A 199 -19.93 -1.41 3.94
C LYS A 199 -20.24 -2.49 2.91
N SER A 200 -19.21 -3.14 2.39
CA SER A 200 -19.38 -4.34 1.58
C SER A 200 -20.08 -5.38 2.46
N ALA A 201 -21.33 -5.73 2.14
CA ALA A 201 -21.86 -7.00 2.62
C ALA A 201 -20.93 -8.09 2.08
N PRO A 202 -20.50 -9.07 2.89
CA PRO A 202 -19.68 -10.16 2.38
C PRO A 202 -20.35 -10.79 1.16
N GLY A 203 -19.69 -10.72 0.01
CA GLY A 203 -20.16 -11.44 -1.16
C GLY A 203 -20.13 -12.94 -0.88
N ALA A 204 -21.06 -13.69 -1.45
CA ALA A 204 -20.94 -15.15 -1.46
C ALA A 204 -19.65 -15.51 -2.23
N VAL A 205 -18.68 -16.08 -1.52
CA VAL A 205 -17.43 -16.57 -2.10
C VAL A 205 -17.75 -17.66 -3.12
N LYS A 206 -17.18 -17.53 -4.32
CA LYS A 206 -17.18 -18.60 -5.32
C LYS A 206 -15.88 -19.37 -5.19
N PRO A 207 -15.89 -20.69 -4.96
CA PRO A 207 -14.68 -21.49 -5.05
C PRO A 207 -13.98 -21.22 -6.38
N LEU A 208 -12.65 -21.11 -6.35
CA LEU A 208 -11.88 -21.00 -7.59
C LEU A 208 -12.06 -22.26 -8.44
N PRO A 209 -11.98 -22.15 -9.78
CA PRO A 209 -11.93 -23.32 -10.64
C PRO A 209 -10.81 -24.27 -10.21
N ALA A 210 -11.05 -25.58 -10.29
CA ALA A 210 -10.03 -26.58 -10.03
C ALA A 210 -8.84 -26.37 -10.97
N LEU A 211 -7.61 -26.46 -10.43
CA LEU A 211 -6.40 -26.42 -11.25
C LEU A 211 -6.32 -27.64 -12.18
N ALA A 212 -5.77 -27.45 -13.36
CA ALA A 212 -5.53 -28.54 -14.30
C ALA A 212 -4.58 -29.59 -13.70
N GLU A 213 -4.77 -30.87 -14.07
CA GLU A 213 -3.91 -31.96 -13.58
C GLU A 213 -2.43 -31.69 -13.92
N VAL A 214 -1.54 -32.01 -12.98
CA VAL A 214 -0.09 -31.86 -13.17
C VAL A 214 0.37 -32.65 -14.41
N GLY A 215 1.29 -32.07 -15.19
CA GLY A 215 1.77 -32.68 -16.45
C GLY A 215 0.81 -32.56 -17.64
N THR A 216 -0.37 -31.93 -17.49
CA THR A 216 -1.30 -31.71 -18.62
C THR A 216 -1.15 -30.34 -19.29
N VAL A 217 -0.38 -29.43 -18.70
CA VAL A 217 -0.15 -28.08 -19.22
C VAL A 217 1.20 -28.05 -19.94
N ASP A 218 1.17 -27.89 -21.26
CA ASP A 218 2.39 -27.69 -22.05
C ASP A 218 2.70 -26.20 -22.30
N ALA A 219 3.96 -25.92 -22.67
CA ALA A 219 4.44 -24.56 -22.93
C ALA A 219 3.61 -23.85 -24.02
N LYS A 220 3.17 -24.60 -25.05
CA LYS A 220 2.35 -24.06 -26.13
C LYS A 220 1.00 -23.55 -25.61
N THR A 221 0.35 -24.30 -24.73
CA THR A 221 -0.91 -23.94 -24.09
C THR A 221 -0.76 -22.68 -23.25
N VAL A 222 0.37 -22.55 -22.55
CA VAL A 222 0.71 -21.34 -21.79
C VAL A 222 0.93 -20.15 -22.73
N ASP A 223 1.68 -20.30 -23.82
CA ASP A 223 1.92 -19.23 -24.80
C ASP A 223 0.62 -18.76 -25.49
N GLU A 224 -0.28 -19.68 -25.82
CA GLU A 224 -1.61 -19.34 -26.33
C GLU A 224 -2.45 -18.58 -25.30
N SER A 225 -2.32 -18.92 -24.01
CA SER A 225 -2.96 -18.20 -22.91
C SER A 225 -2.41 -16.79 -22.72
N LEU A 226 -1.09 -16.65 -22.73
CA LEU A 226 -0.39 -15.36 -22.70
C LEU A 226 -0.88 -14.47 -23.85
N LEU A 227 -0.95 -15.02 -25.07
CA LEU A 227 -1.44 -14.28 -26.24
C LEU A 227 -2.89 -13.83 -26.07
N ARG A 228 -3.80 -14.67 -25.57
CA ARG A 228 -5.20 -14.27 -25.32
C ARG A 228 -5.29 -13.13 -24.31
N GLY A 229 -4.53 -13.19 -23.21
CA GLY A 229 -4.46 -12.11 -22.23
C GLY A 229 -3.84 -10.82 -22.79
N ALA A 230 -2.76 -10.93 -23.55
CA ALA A 230 -2.16 -9.78 -24.22
C ALA A 230 -3.15 -9.14 -25.20
N ARG A 231 -3.92 -9.94 -25.95
CA ARG A 231 -4.98 -9.42 -26.84
C ARG A 231 -6.09 -8.71 -26.08
N PHE A 232 -6.44 -9.15 -24.87
CA PHE A 232 -7.34 -8.40 -24.00
C PHE A 232 -6.75 -7.05 -23.62
N LEU A 233 -5.51 -7.02 -23.12
CA LEU A 233 -4.82 -5.79 -22.73
C LEU A 233 -4.74 -4.80 -23.90
N MET A 234 -4.37 -5.27 -25.09
CA MET A 234 -4.32 -4.46 -26.31
C MET A 234 -5.66 -3.82 -26.68
N ARG A 235 -6.79 -4.50 -26.46
CA ARG A 235 -8.14 -3.94 -26.70
C ARG A 235 -8.53 -2.89 -25.67
N ALA A 236 -7.98 -2.97 -24.46
CA ALA A 236 -8.22 -2.02 -23.38
C ALA A 236 -7.30 -0.78 -23.44
N ALA A 237 -6.37 -0.73 -24.41
CA ALA A 237 -5.42 0.36 -24.55
C ALA A 237 -6.05 1.60 -25.20
N GLU A 238 -5.72 2.77 -24.69
CA GLU A 238 -5.93 4.06 -25.35
C GLU A 238 -4.55 4.61 -25.74
N ASP A 239 -4.27 4.70 -27.05
CA ASP A 239 -2.95 5.11 -27.59
C ASP A 239 -1.76 4.35 -26.98
N GLY A 240 -1.94 3.05 -26.70
CA GLY A 240 -0.91 2.19 -26.11
C GLY A 240 -0.70 2.40 -24.60
N ARG A 241 -1.67 3.00 -23.90
CA ARG A 241 -1.64 3.30 -22.46
C ARG A 241 -2.91 2.78 -21.78
N TRP A 242 -2.85 2.59 -20.46
CA TRP A 242 -3.96 2.05 -19.66
C TRP A 242 -4.25 2.95 -18.47
N GLY A 243 -5.54 3.06 -18.12
CA GLY A 243 -6.02 3.91 -17.04
C GLY A 243 -7.54 4.07 -17.12
N ALA A 244 -8.08 5.08 -16.43
CA ALA A 244 -9.46 5.49 -16.66
C ALA A 244 -9.58 6.14 -18.06
N PRO A 245 -10.75 6.14 -18.71
CA PRO A 245 -10.91 6.72 -20.04
C PRO A 245 -10.41 8.17 -20.12
N GLY A 246 -9.51 8.45 -21.06
CA GLY A 246 -8.85 9.75 -21.23
C GLY A 246 -7.85 10.14 -20.13
N ARG A 247 -7.52 9.22 -19.21
CA ARG A 247 -6.61 9.44 -18.08
C ARG A 247 -5.66 8.25 -17.93
N PRO A 248 -4.56 8.21 -18.71
CA PRO A 248 -3.57 7.16 -18.57
C PRO A 248 -2.98 7.16 -17.15
N ASP A 249 -2.71 5.97 -16.64
CA ASP A 249 -2.09 5.72 -15.33
C ASP A 249 -0.73 5.06 -15.56
N ALA A 250 0.34 5.72 -15.11
CA ALA A 250 1.70 5.27 -15.33
C ALA A 250 2.00 3.94 -14.61
N GLY A 251 1.45 3.74 -13.42
CA GLY A 251 1.60 2.49 -12.66
C GLY A 251 0.98 1.31 -13.40
N LEU A 252 -0.29 1.42 -13.77
CA LEU A 252 -0.99 0.39 -14.53
C LEU A 252 -0.34 0.15 -15.89
N THR A 253 0.03 1.22 -16.60
CA THR A 253 0.68 1.12 -17.92
C THR A 253 2.02 0.41 -17.83
N SER A 254 2.85 0.70 -16.82
CA SER A 254 4.13 0.01 -16.63
C SER A 254 3.97 -1.49 -16.35
N MET A 255 2.98 -1.88 -15.52
CA MET A 255 2.67 -3.28 -15.28
C MET A 255 2.19 -3.99 -16.55
N VAL A 256 1.37 -3.33 -17.36
CA VAL A 256 0.91 -3.90 -18.63
C VAL A 256 2.04 -4.02 -19.65
N LEU A 257 2.91 -3.01 -19.78
CA LEU A 257 4.05 -3.06 -20.70
C LEU A 257 5.06 -4.15 -20.30
N ALA A 258 5.28 -4.34 -19.00
CA ALA A 258 6.04 -5.48 -18.49
C ALA A 258 5.38 -6.82 -18.85
N ALA A 259 4.05 -6.92 -18.72
CA ALA A 259 3.28 -8.12 -19.06
C ALA A 259 3.26 -8.43 -20.56
N LEU A 260 3.13 -7.43 -21.44
CA LEU A 260 3.16 -7.64 -22.90
C LEU A 260 4.52 -8.18 -23.39
N GLN A 261 5.59 -7.80 -22.70
CA GLN A 261 6.94 -8.30 -22.99
C GLN A 261 7.14 -9.78 -22.65
N THR A 262 6.21 -10.43 -21.95
CA THR A 262 6.28 -11.88 -21.67
C THR A 262 5.90 -12.75 -22.87
N LEU A 263 5.28 -12.19 -23.91
CA LEU A 263 5.02 -12.95 -25.13
C LEU A 263 6.33 -13.46 -25.75
N PRO A 264 6.38 -14.72 -26.23
CA PRO A 264 7.52 -15.25 -26.96
C PRO A 264 7.88 -14.38 -28.17
N GLU A 265 9.17 -14.33 -28.48
CA GLU A 265 9.67 -13.70 -29.71
C GLU A 265 9.59 -14.68 -30.90
N PRO A 266 9.27 -14.19 -32.13
CA PRO A 266 8.89 -12.82 -32.44
C PRO A 266 7.46 -12.50 -32.00
N ARG A 267 7.28 -11.36 -31.32
CA ARG A 267 5.95 -10.88 -30.91
C ARG A 267 5.12 -10.39 -32.11
N PRO A 268 3.77 -10.39 -32.03
CA PRO A 268 2.94 -9.72 -33.02
C PRO A 268 3.32 -8.25 -33.18
N ALA A 269 3.40 -7.77 -34.43
CA ALA A 269 3.94 -6.44 -34.74
C ALA A 269 3.19 -5.28 -34.06
N ASP A 270 1.88 -5.40 -33.91
CA ASP A 270 1.05 -4.42 -33.23
C ASP A 270 1.31 -4.36 -31.72
N VAL A 271 1.56 -5.52 -31.10
CA VAL A 271 1.97 -5.62 -29.69
C VAL A 271 3.37 -5.04 -29.52
N GLN A 272 4.32 -5.38 -30.40
CA GLN A 272 5.68 -4.85 -30.33
C GLN A 272 5.71 -3.33 -30.49
N LYS A 273 4.92 -2.78 -31.42
CA LYS A 273 4.77 -1.33 -31.59
C LYS A 273 4.22 -0.67 -30.31
N THR A 274 3.21 -1.29 -29.69
CA THR A 274 2.61 -0.77 -28.44
C THR A 274 3.61 -0.78 -27.29
N ILE A 275 4.43 -1.84 -27.18
CA ILE A 275 5.53 -1.90 -26.20
C ILE A 275 6.49 -0.74 -26.44
N THR A 276 6.97 -0.55 -27.66
CA THR A 276 7.92 0.52 -28.00
C THR A 276 7.37 1.91 -27.68
N ASP A 277 6.15 2.22 -28.12
CA ASP A 277 5.52 3.54 -27.91
C ASP A 277 5.23 3.78 -26.42
N GLY A 278 4.78 2.75 -25.70
CA GLY A 278 4.46 2.83 -24.28
C GLY A 278 5.69 3.01 -23.40
N LEU A 279 6.79 2.31 -23.68
CA LEU A 279 8.06 2.47 -22.95
C LEU A 279 8.66 3.86 -23.18
N ALA A 280 8.58 4.39 -24.40
CA ALA A 280 8.99 5.77 -24.69
C ALA A 280 8.16 6.79 -23.90
N TRP A 281 6.84 6.59 -23.80
CA TRP A 281 5.98 7.43 -22.96
C TRP A 281 6.36 7.35 -21.48
N LEU A 282 6.57 6.15 -20.93
CA LEU A 282 7.01 6.01 -19.54
C LEU A 282 8.31 6.76 -19.27
N ALA A 283 9.33 6.59 -20.12
CA ALA A 283 10.59 7.30 -19.99
C ALA A 283 10.41 8.83 -20.04
N SER A 284 9.45 9.33 -20.83
CA SER A 284 9.14 10.77 -20.90
C SER A 284 8.51 11.35 -19.61
N LEU A 285 8.01 10.49 -18.70
CA LEU A 285 7.45 10.92 -17.42
C LEU A 285 8.51 11.20 -16.36
N GLN A 286 9.80 11.04 -16.68
CA GLN A 286 10.88 11.23 -15.73
C GLN A 286 10.93 12.67 -15.20
N ARG A 287 11.04 12.81 -13.88
CA ARG A 287 11.13 14.07 -13.16
C ARG A 287 12.59 14.54 -13.02
N GLU A 288 12.76 15.76 -12.51
CA GLU A 288 14.08 16.35 -12.24
C GLU A 288 14.88 15.55 -11.19
N ASP A 289 14.20 14.99 -10.19
CA ASP A 289 14.79 14.13 -9.15
C ASP A 289 15.13 12.71 -9.63
N GLY A 290 14.86 12.39 -10.90
CA GLY A 290 15.12 11.08 -11.50
C GLY A 290 13.96 10.09 -11.42
N SER A 291 12.95 10.34 -10.57
CA SER A 291 11.76 9.49 -10.45
C SER A 291 10.95 9.43 -11.76
N ILE A 292 10.21 8.34 -11.98
CA ILE A 292 9.37 8.15 -13.16
C ILE A 292 7.93 7.93 -12.69
N HIS A 293 7.08 8.95 -12.82
CA HIS A 293 5.66 8.87 -12.46
C HIS A 293 4.84 10.01 -13.08
N ASP A 294 3.52 9.88 -13.02
CA ASP A 294 2.54 10.90 -13.42
C ASP A 294 1.91 11.64 -12.22
N GLY A 295 2.23 11.25 -10.99
CA GLY A 295 1.83 12.01 -9.80
C GLY A 295 2.09 11.32 -8.46
N LYS A 296 1.11 10.56 -7.97
CA LYS A 296 1.18 9.91 -6.64
C LYS A 296 1.95 8.57 -6.73
N LEU A 297 2.28 7.98 -5.59
CA LEU A 297 2.91 6.65 -5.48
C LEU A 297 4.26 6.56 -6.20
N ALA A 298 5.07 7.63 -6.10
CA ALA A 298 6.31 7.81 -6.84
C ALA A 298 7.24 6.59 -6.76
N ASN A 299 7.40 5.97 -5.59
CA ASN A 299 8.21 4.74 -5.48
C ASN A 299 7.64 3.59 -6.32
N TYR A 300 6.37 3.26 -6.10
CA TYR A 300 5.73 2.12 -6.76
C TYR A 300 5.79 2.25 -8.28
N ILE A 301 5.43 3.43 -8.80
CA ILE A 301 5.43 3.69 -10.25
C ILE A 301 6.85 3.74 -10.80
N THR A 302 7.81 4.32 -10.08
CA THR A 302 9.21 4.34 -10.54
C THR A 302 9.79 2.92 -10.57
N SER A 303 9.52 2.12 -9.54
CA SER A 303 9.94 0.71 -9.47
C SER A 303 9.37 -0.10 -10.63
N SER A 304 8.04 -0.02 -10.87
CA SER A 304 7.40 -0.74 -11.97
C SER A 304 7.86 -0.25 -13.35
N ALA A 305 8.13 1.05 -13.50
CA ALA A 305 8.72 1.62 -14.72
C ALA A 305 10.13 1.09 -14.98
N ILE A 306 11.01 1.04 -13.97
CA ILE A 306 12.35 0.43 -14.10
C ILE A 306 12.22 -1.02 -14.56
N LEU A 307 11.33 -1.81 -13.95
CA LEU A 307 11.15 -3.22 -14.33
C LEU A 307 10.62 -3.39 -15.76
N ALA A 308 9.76 -2.48 -16.23
CA ALA A 308 9.27 -2.49 -17.60
C ALA A 308 10.36 -2.09 -18.62
N LEU A 309 11.13 -1.04 -18.31
CA LEU A 309 12.21 -0.53 -19.16
C LEU A 309 13.39 -1.51 -19.21
N ALA A 310 13.84 -2.02 -18.07
CA ALA A 310 14.97 -2.96 -17.99
C ALA A 310 14.67 -4.28 -18.72
N ARG A 311 13.42 -4.79 -18.63
CA ARG A 311 12.99 -6.00 -19.34
C ARG A 311 13.11 -5.88 -20.86
N SER A 312 13.04 -4.67 -21.41
CA SER A 312 13.14 -4.46 -22.86
C SER A 312 14.54 -4.75 -23.40
N GLY A 313 15.56 -4.68 -22.54
CA GLY A 313 16.97 -4.78 -22.94
C GLY A 313 17.44 -3.63 -23.85
N ASP A 314 16.63 -2.59 -24.03
CA ASP A 314 16.95 -1.50 -24.94
C ASP A 314 17.90 -0.49 -24.26
N PRO A 315 19.13 -0.33 -24.77
CA PRO A 315 20.14 0.54 -24.16
C PRO A 315 19.75 2.02 -24.19
N GLN A 316 18.75 2.43 -24.99
CA GLN A 316 18.28 3.82 -25.00
C GLN A 316 17.72 4.27 -23.63
N TYR A 317 17.27 3.31 -22.80
CA TYR A 317 16.69 3.59 -21.49
C TYR A 317 17.71 3.52 -20.34
N SER A 318 18.99 3.22 -20.61
CA SER A 318 20.00 3.04 -19.56
C SER A 318 20.16 4.28 -18.67
N ASP A 319 20.17 5.48 -19.26
CA ASP A 319 20.29 6.74 -18.50
C ASP A 319 19.04 6.99 -17.64
N ALA A 320 17.85 6.76 -18.19
CA ALA A 320 16.59 6.92 -17.46
C ALA A 320 16.52 5.94 -16.27
N ILE A 321 16.88 4.67 -16.49
CA ILE A 321 16.97 3.64 -15.45
C ILE A 321 17.98 4.03 -14.38
N GLY A 322 19.16 4.54 -14.77
CA GLY A 322 20.19 4.97 -13.84
C GLY A 322 19.73 6.08 -12.90
N ARG A 323 19.08 7.13 -13.42
CA ARG A 323 18.56 8.22 -12.55
C ARG A 323 17.41 7.76 -11.66
N ALA A 324 16.53 6.90 -12.18
CA ALA A 324 15.43 6.33 -11.42
C ALA A 324 15.92 5.43 -10.27
N ARG A 325 17.03 4.70 -10.47
CA ARG A 325 17.71 3.93 -9.42
C ARG A 325 18.20 4.83 -8.29
N GLU A 326 18.86 5.95 -8.60
CA GLU A 326 19.36 6.87 -7.57
C GLU A 326 18.21 7.45 -6.73
N PHE A 327 17.08 7.77 -7.37
CA PHE A 327 15.86 8.16 -6.66
C PHE A 327 15.37 7.07 -5.69
N LEU A 328 15.32 5.80 -6.11
CA LEU A 328 14.90 4.71 -5.22
C LEU A 328 15.85 4.53 -4.02
N VAL A 329 17.16 4.70 -4.22
CA VAL A 329 18.15 4.67 -3.14
C VAL A 329 17.90 5.80 -2.13
N SER A 330 17.56 7.00 -2.60
CA SER A 330 17.31 8.15 -1.72
C SER A 330 16.00 8.08 -0.93
N LEU A 331 15.09 7.15 -1.24
CA LEU A 331 13.83 6.99 -0.51
C LEU A 331 13.93 6.14 0.76
N GLN A 332 15.08 5.52 1.00
CA GLN A 332 15.23 4.59 2.11
C GLN A 332 15.25 5.34 3.43
N ALA A 333 14.47 4.87 4.41
CA ALA A 333 14.48 5.46 5.74
C ALA A 333 15.83 5.21 6.43
N ASP A 334 16.62 6.25 6.58
CA ASP A 334 17.95 6.20 7.19
C ASP A 334 18.24 7.45 8.05
N GLU A 335 19.50 7.61 8.49
CA GLU A 335 19.93 8.73 9.31
C GLU A 335 19.76 10.08 8.62
N GLY A 336 19.85 10.15 7.29
CA GLY A 336 19.63 11.36 6.51
C GLY A 336 18.19 11.85 6.62
N GLU A 337 17.25 10.93 6.76
CA GLU A 337 15.82 11.17 6.97
C GLU A 337 15.43 11.25 8.47
N GLY A 338 16.42 11.21 9.38
CA GLY A 338 16.23 11.29 10.82
C GLY A 338 15.79 9.98 11.48
N TYR A 339 15.87 8.85 10.77
CA TYR A 339 15.61 7.52 11.33
C TYR A 339 16.92 6.92 11.88
N SER A 340 16.96 6.67 13.18
CA SER A 340 18.06 5.93 13.80
C SER A 340 17.99 4.43 13.43
N SER A 341 19.12 3.72 13.52
CA SER A 341 19.23 2.31 13.17
C SER A 341 18.32 1.37 13.97
N ASP A 342 17.94 1.77 15.20
CA ASP A 342 16.98 1.08 16.07
C ASP A 342 15.51 1.43 15.78
N HIS A 343 15.25 2.42 14.91
CA HIS A 343 13.88 2.77 14.56
C HIS A 343 13.21 1.63 13.79
N PRO A 344 11.94 1.28 14.09
CA PRO A 344 11.25 0.20 13.39
C PRO A 344 11.24 0.30 11.86
N TYR A 345 11.41 1.49 11.31
CA TYR A 345 11.28 1.78 9.88
C TYR A 345 12.62 1.91 9.16
N TYR A 346 13.73 1.88 9.90
CA TYR A 346 15.07 1.97 9.34
C TYR A 346 15.29 0.91 8.24
N GLY A 347 15.81 1.35 7.10
CA GLY A 347 16.04 0.51 5.92
C GLY A 347 14.83 0.25 5.03
N GLY A 348 13.63 0.64 5.46
CA GLY A 348 12.41 0.45 4.69
C GLY A 348 12.22 1.50 3.59
N ILE A 349 11.42 1.15 2.58
CA ILE A 349 10.97 2.08 1.53
C ILE A 349 9.44 2.08 1.47
N GLY A 350 8.85 3.28 1.44
CA GLY A 350 7.40 3.50 1.32
C GLY A 350 6.98 3.96 -0.08
N TYR A 351 5.93 4.76 -0.19
CA TYR A 351 5.39 5.21 -1.50
C TYR A 351 6.11 6.42 -2.15
N GLY A 352 7.18 6.96 -1.56
CA GLY A 352 7.94 8.11 -2.08
C GLY A 352 7.37 9.48 -1.67
N GLY A 353 7.73 9.96 -0.47
CA GLY A 353 7.09 11.09 0.22
C GLY A 353 6.65 10.76 1.65
N ASP A 354 7.06 9.57 2.11
CA ASP A 354 7.25 9.04 3.46
C ASP A 354 6.21 9.37 4.53
N GLU A 355 5.68 8.28 5.06
CA GLU A 355 4.88 8.29 6.27
C GLU A 355 4.82 6.88 6.89
N ARG A 356 5.19 5.81 6.16
CA ARG A 356 5.47 4.45 6.69
C ARG A 356 6.01 3.56 5.56
N PRO A 357 7.20 2.95 5.66
CA PRO A 357 7.62 1.90 4.75
C PRO A 357 6.83 0.61 4.97
N ASP A 358 6.81 -0.25 3.96
CA ASP A 358 6.13 -1.54 3.98
C ASP A 358 6.82 -2.55 3.07
N LEU A 359 6.61 -3.85 3.32
CA LEU A 359 7.25 -4.91 2.54
C LEU A 359 6.84 -4.91 1.07
N SER A 360 5.61 -4.51 0.75
CA SER A 360 5.12 -4.49 -0.63
C SER A 360 5.88 -3.47 -1.48
N ASN A 361 6.17 -2.29 -0.93
CA ASN A 361 6.96 -1.27 -1.61
C ASN A 361 8.45 -1.59 -1.59
N LEU A 362 8.98 -2.10 -0.46
CA LEU A 362 10.39 -2.46 -0.38
C LEU A 362 10.75 -3.58 -1.37
N GLN A 363 9.95 -4.65 -1.47
CA GLN A 363 10.26 -5.78 -2.36
C GLN A 363 10.28 -5.37 -3.85
N MET A 364 9.40 -4.44 -4.23
CA MET A 364 9.35 -3.86 -5.58
C MET A 364 10.58 -2.99 -5.85
N ALA A 365 10.97 -2.16 -4.88
CA ALA A 365 12.14 -1.31 -4.99
C ALA A 365 13.43 -2.15 -5.07
N LEU A 366 13.60 -3.17 -4.23
CA LEU A 366 14.77 -4.05 -4.26
C LEU A 366 14.90 -4.80 -5.60
N GLU A 367 13.79 -5.27 -6.16
CA GLU A 367 13.80 -5.89 -7.48
C GLU A 367 14.17 -4.87 -8.58
N ALA A 368 13.64 -3.65 -8.51
CA ALA A 368 13.99 -2.58 -9.44
C ALA A 368 15.45 -2.16 -9.33
N LEU A 369 16.00 -2.04 -8.11
CA LEU A 369 17.41 -1.77 -7.87
C LEU A 369 18.29 -2.85 -8.51
N SER A 370 17.94 -4.12 -8.31
CA SER A 370 18.66 -5.25 -8.93
C SER A 370 18.56 -5.19 -10.47
N ALA A 371 17.37 -4.99 -11.03
CA ALA A 371 17.14 -4.90 -12.47
C ALA A 371 17.82 -3.69 -13.12
N SER A 372 18.03 -2.61 -12.36
CA SER A 372 18.76 -1.41 -12.80
C SER A 372 20.29 -1.55 -12.73
N GLY A 373 20.79 -2.72 -12.28
CA GLY A 373 22.21 -3.00 -12.15
C GLY A 373 22.87 -2.40 -10.92
N LEU A 374 22.13 -2.10 -9.85
CA LEU A 374 22.74 -1.73 -8.57
C LEU A 374 23.60 -2.88 -8.05
N GLU A 375 24.84 -2.59 -7.67
CA GLU A 375 25.79 -3.59 -7.20
C GLU A 375 25.31 -4.26 -5.89
N GLN A 376 25.49 -5.58 -5.78
CA GLN A 376 25.03 -6.37 -4.64
C GLN A 376 25.62 -5.93 -3.29
N GLY A 377 26.81 -5.32 -3.30
CA GLY A 377 27.49 -4.78 -2.11
C GLY A 377 27.06 -3.37 -1.72
N HIS A 378 26.07 -2.79 -2.39
CA HIS A 378 25.60 -1.44 -2.09
C HIS A 378 24.89 -1.38 -0.73
N ALA A 379 25.17 -0.34 0.07
CA ALA A 379 24.64 -0.17 1.43
C ALA A 379 23.11 -0.18 1.53
N ALA A 380 22.40 0.12 0.44
CA ALA A 380 20.94 0.06 0.40
C ALA A 380 20.39 -1.36 0.66
N TYR A 381 21.08 -2.41 0.18
CA TYR A 381 20.68 -3.79 0.43
C TYR A 381 20.90 -4.18 1.90
N GLU A 382 22.02 -3.76 2.49
CA GLU A 382 22.32 -4.00 3.91
C GLU A 382 21.30 -3.33 4.81
N ARG A 383 20.98 -2.05 4.58
CA ARG A 383 19.94 -1.35 5.35
C ARG A 383 18.59 -2.04 5.22
N ALA A 384 18.22 -2.51 4.02
CA ALA A 384 16.96 -3.20 3.80
C ALA A 384 16.81 -4.46 4.69
N ILE A 385 17.91 -5.15 5.04
CA ILE A 385 17.88 -6.30 5.95
C ILE A 385 17.28 -5.93 7.30
N ALA A 386 17.64 -4.79 7.88
CA ALA A 386 17.09 -4.36 9.18
C ALA A 386 15.56 -4.20 9.13
N PHE A 387 15.02 -3.68 8.02
CA PHE A 387 13.58 -3.57 7.86
C PHE A 387 12.91 -4.94 7.63
N LEU A 388 13.54 -5.81 6.83
CA LEU A 388 13.06 -7.17 6.55
C LEU A 388 12.95 -7.98 7.85
N GLU A 389 13.99 -7.91 8.70
CA GLU A 389 14.00 -8.54 10.03
C GLU A 389 12.84 -8.07 10.90
N ARG A 390 12.57 -6.76 10.92
CA ARG A 390 11.49 -6.17 11.73
C ARG A 390 10.09 -6.47 11.19
N CYS A 391 9.98 -6.90 9.94
CA CYS A 391 8.73 -7.39 9.36
C CYS A 391 8.55 -8.90 9.55
N GLN A 392 9.63 -9.65 9.75
CA GLN A 392 9.60 -11.09 9.95
C GLN A 392 9.17 -11.42 11.39
N ASN A 393 8.24 -12.36 11.55
CA ASN A 393 7.89 -12.92 12.85
C ASN A 393 8.96 -13.95 13.27
N ARG A 394 10.09 -13.45 13.78
CA ARG A 394 11.20 -14.22 14.32
C ARG A 394 11.90 -13.42 15.42
N SER A 395 11.53 -13.63 16.68
CA SER A 395 11.99 -12.80 17.80
C SER A 395 13.50 -12.82 18.03
N GLU A 396 14.23 -13.85 17.56
CA GLU A 396 15.69 -13.87 17.70
C GLU A 396 16.41 -12.91 16.75
N SER A 397 15.73 -12.36 15.75
CA SER A 397 16.25 -11.33 14.83
C SER A 397 15.35 -10.09 14.75
N ASN A 398 14.18 -10.09 15.38
CA ASN A 398 13.23 -8.99 15.36
C ASN A 398 13.10 -8.36 16.74
N ASP A 399 13.66 -7.16 16.88
CA ASP A 399 13.67 -6.34 18.09
C ASP A 399 12.42 -5.46 18.26
N VAL A 400 11.41 -5.60 17.39
CA VAL A 400 10.28 -4.66 17.37
C VAL A 400 9.44 -4.73 18.64
N ALA A 401 9.27 -3.58 19.28
CA ALA A 401 8.35 -3.35 20.38
C ALA A 401 7.67 -1.99 20.21
N ILE A 402 6.60 -1.94 19.42
CA ILE A 402 5.87 -0.70 19.11
C ILE A 402 4.71 -0.54 20.09
N VAL A 403 4.70 0.52 20.90
CA VAL A 403 3.56 0.84 21.76
C VAL A 403 2.63 1.82 21.03
N LYS A 404 1.37 1.43 20.84
CA LYS A 404 0.34 2.28 20.23
C LYS A 404 -0.96 2.16 21.00
N ALA A 405 -1.46 3.29 21.50
CA ALA A 405 -2.70 3.37 22.28
C ALA A 405 -2.72 2.41 23.49
N GLY A 406 -1.58 2.28 24.20
CA GLY A 406 -1.44 1.39 25.36
C GLY A 406 -1.33 -0.10 25.02
N VAL A 407 -1.24 -0.46 23.74
CA VAL A 407 -1.03 -1.82 23.26
C VAL A 407 0.38 -1.96 22.71
N THR A 408 1.10 -2.97 23.17
CA THR A 408 2.44 -3.31 22.66
C THR A 408 2.32 -4.32 21.52
N TYR A 409 2.84 -3.95 20.35
CA TYR A 409 2.97 -4.79 19.17
C TYR A 409 4.38 -5.34 19.13
N ALA A 410 4.52 -6.67 19.13
CA ALA A 410 5.80 -7.36 19.17
C ALA A 410 5.91 -8.42 18.07
N SER A 411 7.12 -8.90 17.80
CA SER A 411 7.35 -10.01 16.87
C SER A 411 6.71 -11.31 17.36
N GLY A 412 6.11 -12.08 16.44
CA GLY A 412 5.87 -13.51 16.64
C GLY A 412 7.10 -14.36 16.32
N ASP A 413 6.91 -15.68 16.24
CA ASP A 413 7.97 -16.68 15.99
C ASP A 413 7.58 -17.74 14.94
N ASP A 414 6.62 -17.43 14.06
CA ASP A 414 6.18 -18.38 13.02
C ASP A 414 7.09 -18.39 11.78
N GLY A 415 8.06 -17.47 11.69
CA GLY A 415 9.00 -17.33 10.57
C GLY A 415 8.47 -16.54 9.38
N GLY A 416 7.15 -16.32 9.30
CA GLY A 416 6.50 -15.57 8.22
C GLY A 416 6.63 -14.05 8.38
N ALA A 417 5.90 -13.28 7.58
CA ALA A 417 6.01 -11.82 7.60
C ALA A 417 4.66 -11.07 7.70
N ALA A 418 4.68 -9.99 8.47
CA ALA A 418 3.62 -8.96 8.49
C ALA A 418 3.80 -7.95 7.35
N TYR A 419 2.84 -7.03 7.16
CA TYR A 419 2.92 -6.02 6.09
C TYR A 419 4.02 -4.98 6.32
N MET A 420 4.16 -4.58 7.57
CA MET A 420 5.18 -3.67 8.08
C MET A 420 5.36 -3.96 9.58
N PRO A 421 6.39 -3.42 10.23
CA PRO A 421 6.66 -3.70 11.64
C PRO A 421 5.45 -3.37 12.52
N GLY A 422 4.98 -4.37 13.27
CA GLY A 422 3.81 -4.26 14.16
C GLY A 422 2.45 -4.13 13.48
N ASN A 423 2.32 -4.27 12.15
CA ASN A 423 1.04 -4.13 11.46
C ASN A 423 0.80 -5.24 10.42
N SER A 424 -0.36 -5.91 10.53
CA SER A 424 -0.80 -6.89 9.55
C SER A 424 -2.28 -6.72 9.19
N PRO A 425 -2.62 -6.61 7.89
CA PRO A 425 -4.00 -6.72 7.41
C PRO A 425 -4.66 -8.06 7.72
N ALA A 426 -3.86 -9.12 7.96
CA ALA A 426 -4.36 -10.43 8.35
C ALA A 426 -4.81 -10.50 9.83
N GLY A 427 -4.61 -9.41 10.59
CA GLY A 427 -4.99 -9.29 11.99
C GLY A 427 -3.85 -9.64 12.94
N TYR A 428 -4.20 -9.95 14.19
CA TYR A 428 -3.24 -10.14 15.28
C TYR A 428 -3.56 -11.41 16.08
N VAL A 429 -2.52 -12.00 16.68
CA VAL A 429 -2.65 -12.88 17.84
C VAL A 429 -2.56 -12.01 19.08
N GLU A 430 -3.52 -12.13 19.99
CA GLU A 430 -3.50 -11.44 21.28
C GLU A 430 -2.97 -12.41 22.35
N LEU A 431 -1.92 -11.99 23.06
CA LEU A 431 -1.32 -12.76 24.15
C LEU A 431 -2.03 -12.46 25.48
N GLU A 432 -1.88 -13.36 26.46
CA GLU A 432 -2.47 -13.20 27.80
C GLU A 432 -2.00 -11.92 28.52
N ASP A 433 -0.78 -11.47 28.22
CA ASP A 433 -0.21 -10.23 28.77
C ASP A 433 -0.67 -8.95 28.04
N GLY A 434 -1.59 -9.07 27.07
CA GLY A 434 -2.15 -7.97 26.30
C GLY A 434 -1.31 -7.52 25.10
N ARG A 435 -0.14 -8.14 24.85
CA ARG A 435 0.64 -7.88 23.64
C ARG A 435 -0.09 -8.40 22.40
N LYS A 436 0.15 -7.75 21.26
CA LYS A 436 -0.38 -8.15 19.95
C LYS A 436 0.74 -8.52 18.99
N LEU A 437 0.67 -9.72 18.43
CA LEU A 437 1.60 -10.20 17.42
C LEU A 437 0.94 -10.08 16.05
N PRO A 438 1.51 -9.35 15.08
CA PRO A 438 0.93 -9.23 13.76
C PRO A 438 0.97 -10.59 13.05
N ARG A 439 -0.14 -11.02 12.45
CA ARG A 439 -0.19 -12.32 11.75
C ARG A 439 0.62 -12.30 10.45
N SER A 440 1.39 -13.36 10.23
CA SER A 440 2.02 -13.62 8.93
C SER A 440 1.00 -13.96 7.86
N TYR A 441 1.27 -13.60 6.61
CA TYR A 441 0.40 -13.95 5.48
C TYR A 441 1.14 -14.06 4.15
N GLY A 442 0.58 -14.84 3.23
CA GLY A 442 1.31 -15.40 2.08
C GLY A 442 2.01 -14.36 1.22
N SER A 443 1.32 -13.32 0.78
CA SER A 443 1.91 -12.31 -0.11
C SER A 443 3.10 -11.58 0.52
N MET A 444 3.08 -11.36 1.84
CA MET A 444 4.19 -10.67 2.52
C MET A 444 5.30 -11.62 2.91
N THR A 445 5.01 -12.88 3.23
CA THR A 445 6.08 -13.86 3.44
C THR A 445 6.85 -14.14 2.14
N TYR A 446 6.20 -14.19 0.98
CA TYR A 446 6.91 -14.26 -0.29
C TYR A 446 7.66 -12.95 -0.63
N ALA A 447 7.12 -11.78 -0.26
CA ALA A 447 7.83 -10.51 -0.39
C ALA A 447 9.10 -10.46 0.49
N LEU A 448 9.03 -10.99 1.72
CA LEU A 448 10.17 -11.15 2.63
C LEU A 448 11.23 -12.06 2.00
N LEU A 449 10.82 -13.22 1.46
CA LEU A 449 11.73 -14.15 0.78
C LEU A 449 12.47 -13.45 -0.38
N LYS A 450 11.74 -12.73 -1.25
CA LYS A 450 12.34 -11.93 -2.32
C LYS A 450 13.30 -10.89 -1.77
N GLY A 451 12.90 -10.15 -0.74
CA GLY A 451 13.72 -9.12 -0.12
C GLY A 451 15.04 -9.67 0.39
N TYR A 452 15.01 -10.79 1.10
CA TYR A 452 16.23 -11.47 1.57
C TYR A 452 17.12 -11.95 0.42
N ILE A 453 16.55 -12.52 -0.65
CA ILE A 453 17.32 -12.94 -1.83
C ILE A 453 18.02 -11.73 -2.48
N PHE A 454 17.28 -10.64 -2.75
CA PHE A 454 17.87 -9.43 -3.33
C PHE A 454 18.88 -8.76 -2.40
N ALA A 455 18.73 -8.88 -1.09
CA ALA A 455 19.70 -8.39 -0.12
C ALA A 455 20.91 -9.33 0.08
N GLY A 456 20.96 -10.48 -0.60
CA GLY A 456 22.10 -11.40 -0.56
C GLY A 456 22.15 -12.30 0.68
N VAL A 457 21.03 -12.48 1.39
CA VAL A 457 20.94 -13.40 2.54
C VAL A 457 21.00 -14.85 2.04
N SER A 458 21.87 -15.66 2.65
CA SER A 458 22.09 -17.05 2.25
C SER A 458 20.86 -17.93 2.52
N LYS A 459 20.66 -18.96 1.70
CA LYS A 459 19.68 -20.05 1.95
C LYS A 459 19.92 -20.77 3.28
N ASP A 460 21.16 -20.76 3.76
CA ASP A 460 21.51 -21.40 5.03
C ASP A 460 21.23 -20.54 6.26
N ASP A 461 20.93 -19.26 6.07
CA ASP A 461 20.64 -18.32 7.15
C ASP A 461 19.35 -18.73 7.89
N PRO A 462 19.35 -18.73 9.23
CA PRO A 462 18.16 -19.07 10.02
C PRO A 462 16.92 -18.24 9.67
N ARG A 463 17.08 -16.96 9.29
CA ARG A 463 15.98 -16.08 8.88
C ARG A 463 15.35 -16.57 7.58
N MET A 464 16.20 -16.96 6.62
CA MET A 464 15.77 -17.49 5.33
C MET A 464 15.05 -18.85 5.49
N LYS A 465 15.60 -19.74 6.32
CA LYS A 465 15.01 -21.05 6.63
C LYS A 465 13.63 -20.91 7.27
N ALA A 466 13.50 -20.08 8.31
CA ALA A 466 12.21 -19.83 8.96
C ALA A 466 11.16 -19.25 7.99
N CYS A 467 11.57 -18.33 7.11
CA CYS A 467 10.69 -17.80 6.06
C CYS A 467 10.23 -18.90 5.09
N TRP A 468 11.15 -19.77 4.66
CA TRP A 468 10.84 -20.86 3.73
C TRP A 468 9.95 -21.93 4.37
N ASP A 469 10.21 -22.30 5.63
CA ASP A 469 9.42 -23.26 6.39
C ASP A 469 7.96 -22.80 6.52
N TRP A 470 7.72 -21.51 6.80
CA TRP A 470 6.38 -20.94 6.81
C TRP A 470 5.71 -21.07 5.44
N LEU A 471 6.42 -20.75 4.35
CA LEU A 471 5.87 -20.85 2.99
C LEU A 471 5.53 -22.29 2.58
N GLN A 472 6.33 -23.27 3.01
CA GLN A 472 6.04 -24.69 2.82
C GLN A 472 4.79 -25.12 3.60
N ALA A 473 4.71 -24.72 4.88
CA ALA A 473 3.57 -25.04 5.74
C ALA A 473 2.24 -24.39 5.27
N HIS A 474 2.33 -23.28 4.53
CA HIS A 474 1.20 -22.50 4.07
C HIS A 474 1.05 -22.44 2.54
N TYR A 475 1.68 -23.36 1.80
CA TYR A 475 1.59 -23.40 0.34
C TYR A 475 0.13 -23.57 -0.11
N SER A 476 -0.39 -22.62 -0.89
CA SER A 476 -1.75 -22.64 -1.40
C SER A 476 -1.85 -21.99 -2.78
N LEU A 477 -2.72 -22.53 -3.63
CA LEU A 477 -3.12 -21.90 -4.90
C LEU A 477 -4.61 -21.53 -4.92
N ASP A 478 -5.27 -21.63 -3.78
CA ASP A 478 -6.71 -21.35 -3.63
C ASP A 478 -6.98 -20.01 -2.97
N VAL A 479 -6.09 -19.59 -2.07
CA VAL A 479 -6.22 -18.38 -1.26
C VAL A 479 -4.84 -17.77 -1.00
N ASN A 480 -4.83 -16.50 -0.58
CA ASN A 480 -3.70 -15.89 0.11
C ASN A 480 -3.76 -16.34 1.60
N PRO A 481 -2.87 -17.24 2.06
CA PRO A 481 -2.95 -17.84 3.40
C PRO A 481 -2.69 -16.79 4.51
N GLY A 482 -3.24 -17.02 5.69
CA GLY A 482 -3.07 -16.17 6.90
C GLY A 482 -4.31 -15.37 7.30
N PHE A 483 -5.35 -15.34 6.47
CA PHE A 483 -6.60 -14.59 6.70
C PHE A 483 -7.74 -15.45 7.30
N GLU A 484 -7.46 -16.69 7.71
CA GLU A 484 -8.47 -17.67 8.15
C GLU A 484 -9.26 -17.23 9.40
N PHE A 485 -8.68 -16.32 10.18
CA PHE A 485 -9.29 -15.74 11.39
C PHE A 485 -10.24 -14.57 11.10
N SER A 486 -10.26 -14.07 9.86
CA SER A 486 -11.15 -12.98 9.47
C SER A 486 -12.61 -13.43 9.50
N SER A 487 -13.49 -12.57 10.01
CA SER A 487 -14.94 -12.76 9.89
C SER A 487 -15.47 -12.41 8.50
N ASP A 488 -14.67 -11.74 7.67
CA ASP A 488 -14.96 -11.51 6.26
C ASP A 488 -14.54 -12.75 5.43
N PRO A 489 -15.49 -13.53 4.88
CA PRO A 489 -15.19 -14.72 4.08
C PRO A 489 -14.41 -14.41 2.79
N THR A 490 -14.39 -13.15 2.33
CA THR A 490 -13.62 -12.75 1.15
C THR A 490 -12.17 -12.40 1.46
N ALA A 491 -11.77 -12.31 2.74
CA ALA A 491 -10.46 -11.81 3.16
C ALA A 491 -9.30 -12.62 2.58
N ALA A 492 -9.41 -13.96 2.59
CA ALA A 492 -8.38 -14.85 2.05
C ALA A 492 -8.24 -14.77 0.51
N TYR A 493 -9.17 -14.11 -0.18
CA TYR A 493 -9.09 -13.86 -1.62
C TYR A 493 -8.52 -12.47 -1.95
N GLN A 494 -8.27 -11.61 -0.96
CA GLN A 494 -7.73 -10.27 -1.22
C GLN A 494 -6.28 -10.35 -1.70
N GLY A 495 -5.97 -9.69 -2.82
CA GLY A 495 -4.60 -9.65 -3.36
C GLY A 495 -4.13 -11.00 -3.92
N LEU A 496 -5.04 -11.84 -4.41
CA LEU A 496 -4.74 -13.19 -4.86
C LEU A 496 -3.85 -13.22 -6.11
N PHE A 497 -4.09 -12.36 -7.10
CA PHE A 497 -3.24 -12.29 -8.30
C PHE A 497 -1.87 -11.68 -7.98
N TYR A 498 -1.83 -10.70 -7.09
CA TYR A 498 -0.59 -10.15 -6.55
C TYR A 498 0.19 -11.18 -5.73
N TYR A 499 -0.50 -12.01 -4.94
CA TYR A 499 0.05 -13.15 -4.24
C TYR A 499 0.67 -14.14 -5.22
N PHE A 500 -0.06 -14.58 -6.25
CA PHE A 500 0.47 -15.48 -7.27
C PHE A 500 1.69 -14.90 -7.99
N HIS A 501 1.64 -13.62 -8.36
CA HIS A 501 2.77 -12.94 -8.99
C HIS A 501 4.01 -12.91 -8.09
N THR A 502 3.83 -12.51 -6.83
CA THR A 502 4.92 -12.43 -5.85
C THR A 502 5.47 -13.82 -5.54
N MET A 503 4.60 -14.81 -5.35
CA MET A 503 4.94 -16.22 -5.14
C MET A 503 5.78 -16.77 -6.28
N ALA A 504 5.30 -16.69 -7.53
CA ALA A 504 6.02 -17.23 -8.68
C ALA A 504 7.41 -16.62 -8.81
N ARG A 505 7.50 -15.30 -8.64
CA ARG A 505 8.79 -14.61 -8.70
C ARG A 505 9.72 -15.00 -7.56
N ALA A 506 9.20 -15.14 -6.34
CA ALA A 506 9.96 -15.53 -5.17
C ALA A 506 10.52 -16.95 -5.28
N ILE A 507 9.70 -17.92 -5.69
CA ILE A 507 10.13 -19.32 -5.82
C ILE A 507 11.10 -19.47 -7.01
N ASP A 508 10.86 -18.76 -8.12
CA ASP A 508 11.80 -18.72 -9.25
C ASP A 508 13.18 -18.19 -8.84
N LEU A 509 13.23 -17.11 -8.06
CA LEU A 509 14.47 -16.56 -7.49
C LEU A 509 15.11 -17.50 -6.47
N TYR A 510 14.29 -18.18 -5.66
CA TYR A 510 14.76 -19.18 -4.71
C TYR A 510 15.32 -20.41 -5.43
N GLY A 511 14.91 -20.69 -6.66
CA GLY A 511 15.54 -21.69 -7.53
C GLY A 511 15.27 -23.13 -7.11
N VAL A 512 14.00 -23.44 -6.78
CA VAL A 512 13.53 -24.81 -6.54
C VAL A 512 12.43 -25.18 -7.53
N ASP A 513 12.38 -26.44 -7.94
CA ASP A 513 11.36 -26.94 -8.88
C ASP A 513 10.11 -27.47 -8.16
N VAL A 514 10.26 -27.85 -6.89
CA VAL A 514 9.22 -28.46 -6.06
C VAL A 514 9.16 -27.76 -4.71
N VAL A 515 7.95 -27.46 -4.25
CA VAL A 515 7.67 -27.08 -2.86
C VAL A 515 7.16 -28.32 -2.13
N VAL A 516 7.75 -28.67 -0.99
CA VAL A 516 7.18 -29.73 -0.15
C VAL A 516 6.20 -29.06 0.81
N ASP A 517 4.92 -29.43 0.76
CA ASP A 517 3.89 -28.82 1.59
C ASP A 517 3.88 -29.34 3.04
N ALA A 518 2.94 -28.82 3.85
CA ALA A 518 2.74 -29.23 5.25
C ALA A 518 2.47 -30.73 5.45
N ASP A 519 1.92 -31.41 4.44
CA ASP A 519 1.62 -32.84 4.47
C ASP A 519 2.80 -33.68 3.96
N GLY A 520 3.94 -33.05 3.64
CA GLY A 520 5.12 -33.71 3.08
C GLY A 520 4.97 -34.07 1.60
N ARG A 521 3.99 -33.49 0.89
CA ARG A 521 3.75 -33.79 -0.53
C ARG A 521 4.57 -32.86 -1.41
N GLU A 522 5.15 -33.43 -2.45
CA GLU A 522 5.84 -32.69 -3.50
C GLU A 522 4.84 -31.94 -4.39
N GLN A 523 4.96 -30.62 -4.42
CA GLN A 523 4.14 -29.72 -5.22
C GLN A 523 5.00 -29.13 -6.36
N PRO A 524 4.85 -29.63 -7.61
CA PRO A 524 5.50 -29.04 -8.78
C PRO A 524 4.83 -27.71 -9.11
N TRP A 525 5.27 -26.67 -8.42
CA TRP A 525 4.56 -25.40 -8.30
C TRP A 525 4.35 -24.71 -9.65
N ARG A 526 5.28 -24.87 -10.60
CA ARG A 526 5.21 -24.31 -11.96
C ARG A 526 3.98 -24.81 -12.70
N ASP A 527 3.85 -26.13 -12.81
CA ASP A 527 2.72 -26.80 -13.48
C ASP A 527 1.39 -26.45 -12.82
N GLN A 528 1.35 -26.51 -11.48
CA GLN A 528 0.13 -26.25 -10.73
C GLN A 528 -0.34 -24.80 -10.86
N LEU A 529 0.58 -23.84 -10.80
CA LEU A 529 0.27 -22.42 -10.93
C LEU A 529 -0.15 -22.06 -12.35
N CYS A 530 0.51 -22.63 -13.37
CA CYS A 530 0.06 -22.53 -14.76
C CYS A 530 -1.35 -23.13 -14.92
N GLY A 531 -1.59 -24.33 -14.40
CA GLY A 531 -2.90 -24.98 -14.43
C GLY A 531 -4.00 -24.17 -13.74
N ARG A 532 -3.69 -23.55 -12.60
CA ARG A 532 -4.59 -22.64 -11.88
C ARG A 532 -4.96 -21.43 -12.73
N LEU A 533 -3.97 -20.72 -13.27
CA LEU A 533 -4.22 -19.52 -14.07
C LEU A 533 -4.97 -19.83 -15.37
N LEU A 534 -4.65 -20.94 -16.05
CA LEU A 534 -5.38 -21.39 -17.24
C LEU A 534 -6.86 -21.68 -16.96
N ALA A 535 -7.15 -22.29 -15.81
CA ALA A 535 -8.52 -22.58 -15.38
C ALA A 535 -9.29 -21.29 -15.04
N MET A 536 -8.61 -20.28 -14.50
CA MET A 536 -9.18 -18.98 -14.14
C MET A 536 -9.35 -18.02 -15.32
N GLN A 537 -8.70 -18.25 -16.46
CA GLN A 537 -8.78 -17.36 -17.62
C GLN A 537 -10.19 -17.33 -18.22
N SER A 538 -10.72 -16.12 -18.41
CA SER A 538 -11.99 -15.88 -19.11
C SER A 538 -11.97 -16.51 -20.51
N LYS A 539 -12.95 -17.39 -20.78
CA LYS A 539 -13.14 -17.98 -22.11
C LYS A 539 -13.75 -17.01 -23.12
N LEU A 540 -14.25 -15.86 -22.67
CA LEU A 540 -14.93 -14.88 -23.52
C LEU A 540 -13.93 -13.91 -24.18
N ASP A 541 -12.99 -13.38 -23.39
CA ASP A 541 -12.10 -12.30 -23.83
C ASP A 541 -10.62 -12.55 -23.50
N GLY A 542 -10.29 -13.59 -22.73
CA GLY A 542 -8.93 -13.93 -22.34
C GLY A 542 -8.40 -13.21 -21.11
N SER A 543 -9.24 -12.42 -20.42
CA SER A 543 -8.86 -11.68 -19.22
C SER A 543 -8.84 -12.53 -17.95
N TRP A 544 -8.23 -11.98 -16.90
CA TRP A 544 -8.34 -12.44 -15.52
C TRP A 544 -8.90 -11.32 -14.65
N VAL A 545 -9.65 -11.69 -13.62
CA VAL A 545 -10.22 -10.76 -12.63
C VAL A 545 -10.47 -11.50 -11.31
N ASN A 546 -10.25 -10.83 -10.18
CA ASN A 546 -10.60 -11.37 -8.88
C ASN A 546 -12.07 -11.11 -8.57
N VAL A 547 -12.92 -12.11 -8.88
CA VAL A 547 -14.37 -12.01 -8.67
C VAL A 547 -14.79 -12.06 -7.20
N ASN A 548 -13.95 -12.61 -6.32
CA ASN A 548 -14.26 -12.77 -4.90
C ASN A 548 -13.90 -11.53 -4.09
N ALA A 549 -12.83 -10.81 -4.47
CA ALA A 549 -12.33 -9.66 -3.73
C ALA A 549 -11.81 -8.56 -4.66
N PRO A 550 -12.58 -7.50 -4.94
CA PRO A 550 -12.13 -6.39 -5.80
C PRO A 550 -11.14 -5.44 -5.13
N ARG A 551 -10.87 -5.63 -3.82
CA ARG A 551 -9.94 -4.82 -3.03
C ARG A 551 -8.52 -4.88 -3.61
N TRP A 552 -7.73 -3.84 -3.36
CA TRP A 552 -6.37 -3.68 -3.89
C TRP A 552 -6.32 -3.76 -5.43
N TRP A 553 -7.36 -3.22 -6.08
CA TRP A 553 -7.47 -3.10 -7.53
C TRP A 553 -7.58 -4.43 -8.28
N GLU A 554 -7.71 -5.57 -7.62
CA GLU A 554 -7.83 -6.86 -8.33
C GLU A 554 -9.22 -7.10 -8.95
N GLY A 555 -10.19 -6.23 -8.65
CA GLY A 555 -11.44 -6.14 -9.42
C GLY A 555 -11.24 -5.48 -10.79
N ASN A 556 -10.10 -4.83 -11.03
CA ASN A 556 -9.75 -4.29 -12.33
C ASN A 556 -9.13 -5.40 -13.21
N PRO A 557 -9.79 -5.83 -14.30
CA PRO A 557 -9.31 -6.92 -15.13
C PRO A 557 -8.01 -6.60 -15.86
N ILE A 558 -7.66 -5.32 -16.07
CA ILE A 558 -6.39 -4.93 -16.69
C ILE A 558 -5.23 -5.31 -15.77
N LEU A 559 -5.30 -4.92 -14.49
CA LEU A 559 -4.24 -5.20 -13.52
C LEU A 559 -4.13 -6.71 -13.21
N ALA A 560 -5.26 -7.39 -12.99
CA ALA A 560 -5.26 -8.83 -12.74
C ALA A 560 -4.72 -9.62 -13.95
N THR A 561 -5.03 -9.20 -15.18
CA THR A 561 -4.45 -9.80 -16.40
C THR A 561 -2.96 -9.54 -16.50
N ALA A 562 -2.46 -8.34 -16.16
CA ALA A 562 -1.03 -8.06 -16.14
C ALA A 562 -0.29 -8.96 -15.13
N TYR A 563 -0.82 -9.12 -13.91
CA TYR A 563 -0.26 -10.06 -12.93
C TYR A 563 -0.29 -11.50 -13.43
N ALA A 564 -1.39 -11.97 -14.03
CA ALA A 564 -1.48 -13.32 -14.57
C ALA A 564 -0.42 -13.58 -15.65
N LEU A 565 -0.19 -12.64 -16.56
CA LEU A 565 0.83 -12.76 -17.62
C LEU A 565 2.25 -12.84 -17.06
N LEU A 566 2.59 -11.97 -16.10
CA LEU A 566 3.88 -11.99 -15.42
C LEU A 566 4.08 -13.28 -14.61
N THR A 567 3.00 -13.81 -14.03
CA THR A 567 3.03 -15.06 -13.27
C THR A 567 3.24 -16.28 -14.17
N LEU A 568 2.50 -16.35 -15.28
CA LEU A 568 2.68 -17.41 -16.28
C LEU A 568 4.09 -17.40 -16.86
N ASP A 569 4.67 -16.23 -17.13
CA ASP A 569 6.06 -16.10 -17.59
C ASP A 569 7.07 -16.64 -16.57
N ALA A 570 6.89 -16.29 -15.29
CA ALA A 570 7.74 -16.78 -14.22
C ALA A 570 7.58 -18.29 -14.01
N ALA A 571 6.40 -18.87 -14.27
CA ALA A 571 6.09 -20.28 -14.02
C ALA A 571 6.43 -21.21 -15.21
N ARG A 572 6.26 -20.78 -16.47
CA ARG A 572 6.31 -21.63 -17.68
C ARG A 572 7.67 -22.24 -18.06
N LYS A 573 8.74 -21.96 -17.29
CA LYS A 573 10.12 -22.30 -17.63
C LYS A 573 10.34 -23.81 -17.76
#